data_AF-A0A2N3FCW6-F1
#
_entry.id   AF-A0A2N3FCW6-F1
#
_cell.length_a   1.000
_cell.length_b   1.000
_cell.length_c   1.000
_cell.angle_alpha   90.00
_cell.angle_beta   90.00
_cell.angle_gamma   90.00
#
_symmetry.space_group_name_H-M   'P 1'
#
loop_
_entity.id
_entity.type
_entity.pdbx_description
1 polymer ?
#
loop_
_entity_poly.entity_id
_entity_poly.type
_entity_poly.pdbx_seq_one_letter_code
_entity_poly.pdbx_strand_id
1 'polypeptide(L)'
;YLGDAYLRRTTTDVLSHLHAWHMLFEGWIEADRAGSSVAYPAEGYSWRDLDALNEALYSFHAGRDYDSVRAALVASHDRVCAIVAATPEAELTATEDRDWLGDESLGDVAHECLGSHYEWALGILEAAGFRKDS
;
A
#
# COMPACT_ATOMS: atom_id res chain seq x y z
N TYR A 1 -8.66 15.71 -4.50
CA TYR A 1 -7.75 16.78 -4.05
C TYR A 1 -6.42 16.10 -3.81
N LEU A 2 -5.47 16.24 -4.74
CA LEU A 2 -4.12 15.70 -4.56
C LEU A 2 -3.48 16.56 -3.47
N GLY A 3 -3.29 16.00 -2.28
CA GLY A 3 -2.70 16.75 -1.16
C GLY A 3 -1.34 17.33 -1.56
N ASP A 4 -1.03 18.53 -1.07
CA ASP A 4 0.21 19.26 -1.37
C ASP A 4 1.50 18.44 -1.12
N ALA A 5 1.39 17.33 -0.36
CA ALA A 5 2.45 16.38 -0.05
C ALA A 5 3.18 15.79 -1.28
N TYR A 6 2.56 15.78 -2.47
CA TYR A 6 3.14 15.14 -3.66
C TYR A 6 3.62 16.09 -4.76
N LEU A 7 3.47 17.42 -4.61
CA LEU A 7 3.93 18.41 -5.60
C LEU A 7 5.45 18.42 -5.81
N ARG A 8 6.24 17.73 -4.97
CA ARG A 8 7.71 17.64 -5.05
C ARG A 8 8.24 16.21 -5.16
N ARG A 9 7.37 15.22 -5.39
CA ARG A 9 7.73 13.80 -5.40
C ARG A 9 8.09 13.38 -6.82
N THR A 10 9.14 12.56 -6.93
CA THR A 10 9.60 11.97 -8.19
C THR A 10 8.79 10.71 -8.52
N THR A 11 8.88 10.22 -9.77
CA THR A 11 8.29 8.92 -10.13
C THR A 11 8.76 7.81 -9.20
N THR A 12 10.05 7.80 -8.83
CA THR A 12 10.61 6.83 -7.88
C THR A 12 9.94 6.90 -6.51
N ASP A 13 9.59 8.09 -6.04
CA ASP A 13 8.92 8.27 -4.75
C ASP A 13 7.49 7.71 -4.79
N VAL A 14 6.76 7.93 -5.89
CA VAL A 14 5.42 7.37 -6.08
C VAL A 14 5.46 5.84 -6.13
N LEU A 15 6.38 5.26 -6.89
CA LEU A 15 6.53 3.80 -6.97
C LEU A 15 6.99 3.20 -5.64
N SER A 16 7.86 3.90 -4.91
CA SER A 16 8.30 3.48 -3.57
C SER A 16 7.15 3.49 -2.57
N HIS A 17 6.27 4.47 -2.67
CA HIS A 17 5.11 4.56 -1.80
C HIS A 17 4.13 3.40 -2.01
N LEU A 18 3.81 3.07 -3.27
CA LEU A 18 3.03 1.86 -3.60
C LEU A 18 3.68 0.60 -3.03
N HIS A 19 4.99 0.44 -3.27
CA HIS A 19 5.73 -0.71 -2.78
C HIS A 19 5.72 -0.81 -1.24
N ALA A 20 5.83 0.32 -0.52
CA ALA A 20 5.80 0.36 0.93
C ALA A 20 4.46 -0.12 1.49
N TRP A 21 3.34 0.29 0.90
CA TRP A 21 2.01 -0.16 1.33
C TRP A 21 1.74 -1.62 1.01
N HIS A 22 2.25 -2.15 -0.11
CA HIS A 22 2.25 -3.60 -0.33
C HIS A 22 3.00 -4.35 0.78
N MET A 23 4.13 -3.80 1.25
CA MET A 23 4.91 -4.45 2.31
C MET A 23 4.19 -4.44 3.66
N LEU A 24 3.47 -3.35 3.96
CA LEU A 24 2.60 -3.30 5.14
C LEU A 24 1.50 -4.35 5.05
N PHE A 25 0.81 -4.44 3.90
CA PHE A 25 -0.22 -5.46 3.68
C PHE A 25 0.30 -6.88 3.84
N GLU A 26 1.44 -7.21 3.21
CA GLU A 26 2.11 -8.50 3.36
C GLU A 26 2.40 -8.80 4.83
N GLY A 27 2.97 -7.84 5.56
CA GLY A 27 3.27 -7.97 6.99
C GLY A 27 2.04 -8.17 7.87
N TRP A 28 0.93 -7.49 7.58
CA TRP A 28 -0.33 -7.68 8.32
C TRP A 28 -0.85 -9.11 8.16
N ILE A 29 -0.83 -9.64 6.93
CA ILE A 29 -1.30 -10.99 6.64
C ILE A 29 -0.38 -12.06 7.23
N GLU A 30 0.94 -11.84 7.21
CA GLU A 30 1.88 -12.75 7.87
C GLU A 30 1.68 -12.81 9.38
N ALA A 31 1.54 -11.65 10.04
CA ALA A 31 1.30 -11.57 11.47
C ALA A 31 -0.02 -12.25 11.86
N ASP A 32 -1.09 -11.98 11.11
CA ASP A 32 -2.39 -12.58 11.31
C ASP A 32 -2.36 -14.11 11.17
N ARG A 33 -1.77 -14.63 10.08
CA ARG A 33 -1.63 -16.07 9.84
C ARG A 33 -0.77 -16.76 10.90
N ALA A 34 0.17 -16.04 11.50
CA ALA A 34 0.98 -16.51 12.60
C ALA A 34 0.26 -16.46 13.97
N GLY A 35 -0.98 -15.95 14.03
CA GLY A 35 -1.70 -15.71 15.29
C GLY A 35 -1.05 -14.65 16.18
N SER A 36 -0.27 -13.75 15.58
CA SER A 36 0.42 -12.65 16.27
C SER A 36 -0.43 -11.38 16.24
N SER A 37 -0.08 -10.40 17.08
CA SER A 37 -0.74 -9.09 17.02
C SER A 37 -0.38 -8.38 15.72
N VAL A 38 -1.41 -7.92 15.01
CA VAL A 38 -1.26 -7.16 13.77
C VAL A 38 -1.15 -5.67 14.09
N ALA A 39 -0.03 -5.06 13.72
CA ALA A 39 0.17 -3.63 13.88
C ALA A 39 -0.46 -2.87 12.69
N TYR A 40 -1.72 -2.47 12.85
CA TYR A 40 -2.51 -1.80 11.81
C TYR A 40 -2.78 -0.32 12.21
N PRO A 41 -2.27 0.67 11.46
CA PRO A 41 -1.52 0.58 10.19
C PRO A 41 -0.04 0.19 10.34
N ALA A 42 0.61 0.56 11.44
CA ALA A 42 2.01 0.21 11.71
C ALA A 42 2.34 0.34 13.21
N GLU A 43 3.41 -0.31 13.66
CA GLU A 43 3.84 -0.25 15.06
C GLU A 43 4.12 1.19 15.50
N GLY A 44 3.45 1.64 16.57
CA GLY A 44 3.59 3.01 17.08
C GLY A 44 2.84 4.09 16.29
N TYR A 45 2.05 3.73 15.28
CA TYR A 45 1.23 4.67 14.50
C TYR A 45 -0.25 4.30 14.58
N SER A 46 -1.12 5.32 14.65
CA SER A 46 -2.55 5.17 14.40
C SER A 46 -2.92 5.79 13.04
N TRP A 47 -4.16 5.55 12.58
CA TRP A 47 -4.70 6.23 11.39
C TRP A 47 -4.74 7.75 11.51
N ARG A 48 -4.69 8.32 12.73
CA ARG A 48 -4.55 9.77 12.94
C ARG A 48 -3.14 10.27 12.63
N ASP A 49 -2.16 9.36 12.63
CA ASP A 49 -0.74 9.63 12.41
C ASP A 49 -0.31 9.28 10.99
N LEU A 50 -1.27 9.10 10.07
CA LEU A 50 -1.03 8.62 8.71
C LEU A 50 -0.04 9.48 7.92
N ASP A 51 -0.09 10.81 8.08
CA ASP A 51 0.87 11.72 7.45
C ASP A 51 2.30 11.47 7.95
N ALA A 52 2.46 11.24 9.27
CA ALA A 52 3.75 10.95 9.87
C ALA A 52 4.28 9.57 9.45
N LEU A 53 3.39 8.57 9.34
CA LEU A 53 3.74 7.25 8.80
C LEU A 53 4.21 7.37 7.34
N ASN A 54 3.49 8.12 6.52
CA ASN A 54 3.84 8.32 5.10
C ASN A 54 5.21 8.99 4.93
N GLU A 55 5.56 9.96 5.77
CA GLU A 55 6.90 10.57 5.76
C GLU A 55 7.99 9.60 6.23
N ALA A 56 7.69 8.71 7.19
CA ALA A 56 8.62 7.67 7.61
C ALA A 56 8.87 6.65 6.48
N LEU A 57 7.81 6.18 5.81
CA LEU A 57 7.91 5.30 4.64
C LEU A 57 8.70 5.96 3.52
N TYR A 58 8.43 7.23 3.22
CA TYR A 58 9.23 7.98 2.25
C TYR A 58 10.71 8.02 2.64
N SER A 59 11.01 8.40 3.89
CA SER A 59 12.39 8.53 4.37
C SER A 59 13.15 7.21 4.29
N PHE A 60 12.48 6.08 4.53
CA PHE A 60 13.05 4.74 4.40
C PHE A 60 13.39 4.35 2.95
N HIS A 61 12.65 4.86 1.97
CA HIS A 61 12.87 4.58 0.55
C HIS A 61 13.61 5.70 -0.21
N ALA A 62 13.86 6.84 0.43
CA ALA A 62 14.50 7.99 -0.19
C ALA A 62 15.90 7.65 -0.75
N GLY A 63 16.16 8.11 -1.97
CA GLY A 63 17.47 7.93 -2.63
C GLY A 63 17.68 6.57 -3.30
N ARG A 64 16.68 5.68 -3.32
CA ARG A 64 16.73 4.47 -4.14
C ARG A 64 16.69 4.81 -5.63
N ASP A 65 17.35 3.99 -6.45
CA ASP A 65 17.31 4.14 -7.90
C ASP A 65 15.99 3.61 -8.49
N TYR A 66 15.66 4.11 -9.69
CA TYR A 66 14.38 3.80 -10.34
C TYR A 66 14.20 2.32 -10.67
N ASP A 67 15.23 1.67 -11.24
CA ASP A 67 15.12 0.28 -11.70
C ASP A 67 14.91 -0.69 -10.52
N SER A 68 15.62 -0.44 -9.41
CA SER A 68 15.45 -1.16 -8.15
C SER A 68 14.04 -1.02 -7.58
N VAL A 69 13.51 0.22 -7.49
CA VAL A 69 12.16 0.46 -6.96
C VAL A 69 11.11 -0.14 -7.87
N ARG A 70 11.26 -0.02 -9.19
CA ARG A 70 10.35 -0.62 -10.16
C ARG A 70 10.31 -2.14 -10.02
N ALA A 71 11.48 -2.79 -9.90
CA ALA A 71 11.54 -4.23 -9.70
C ALA A 71 10.90 -4.65 -8.36
N ALA A 72 11.14 -3.90 -7.29
CA ALA A 72 10.56 -4.14 -5.98
C ALA A 72 9.03 -3.98 -5.98
N LEU A 73 8.50 -2.98 -6.68
CA LEU A 73 7.07 -2.76 -6.82
C LEU A 73 6.39 -3.91 -7.57
N VAL A 74 6.96 -4.34 -8.71
CA VAL A 74 6.42 -5.48 -9.47
C VAL A 74 6.42 -6.74 -8.61
N ALA A 75 7.54 -7.02 -7.92
CA ALA A 75 7.63 -8.19 -7.07
C ALA A 75 6.64 -8.15 -5.89
N SER A 76 6.42 -6.98 -5.27
CA SER A 76 5.45 -6.89 -4.17
C SER A 76 4.00 -6.90 -4.67
N HIS A 77 3.71 -6.34 -5.84
CA HIS A 77 2.41 -6.48 -6.51
C HIS A 77 2.05 -7.95 -6.71
N ASP A 78 2.95 -8.74 -7.31
CA ASP A 78 2.72 -10.17 -7.56
C ASP A 78 2.44 -10.93 -6.27
N ARG A 79 3.14 -10.61 -5.17
CA ARG A 79 2.91 -11.24 -3.86
C ARG A 79 1.56 -10.86 -3.27
N VAL A 80 1.19 -9.58 -3.27
CA VAL A 80 -0.12 -9.15 -2.75
C VAL A 80 -1.26 -9.74 -3.57
N CYS A 81 -1.15 -9.74 -4.91
CA CYS A 81 -2.13 -10.40 -5.79
C CYS A 81 -2.23 -11.90 -5.53
N ALA A 82 -1.12 -12.59 -5.30
CA ALA A 82 -1.12 -14.01 -4.96
C ALA A 82 -1.78 -14.27 -3.59
N ILE A 83 -1.57 -13.40 -2.60
CA ILE A 83 -2.26 -13.47 -1.30
C ILE A 83 -3.77 -13.35 -1.52
N VAL A 84 -4.23 -12.31 -2.21
CA VAL A 84 -5.66 -12.07 -2.47
C VAL A 84 -6.28 -13.23 -3.24
N ALA A 85 -5.63 -13.72 -4.29
CA ALA A 85 -6.14 -14.83 -5.10
C ALA A 85 -6.21 -16.17 -4.36
N ALA A 86 -5.36 -16.36 -3.33
CA ALA A 86 -5.37 -17.56 -2.49
C ALA A 86 -6.36 -17.48 -1.32
N THR A 87 -6.83 -16.28 -0.97
CA THR A 87 -7.79 -16.08 0.13
C THR A 87 -9.21 -16.40 -0.34
N PRO A 88 -9.98 -17.21 0.39
CA PRO A 88 -11.38 -17.47 0.06
C PRO A 88 -12.22 -16.19 0.02
N GLU A 89 -13.15 -16.10 -0.92
CA GLU A 89 -14.03 -14.92 -1.08
C GLU A 89 -14.77 -14.56 0.21
N ALA A 90 -15.27 -15.57 0.94
CA ALA A 90 -15.94 -15.36 2.22
C ALA A 90 -15.05 -14.63 3.25
N GLU A 91 -13.76 -14.97 3.31
CA GLU A 91 -12.80 -14.29 4.20
C GLU A 91 -12.42 -12.89 3.69
N LEU A 92 -12.43 -12.67 2.37
CA LEU A 92 -12.17 -11.35 1.80
C LEU A 92 -13.31 -10.38 2.10
N THR A 93 -14.55 -10.84 2.11
CA THR A 93 -15.74 -9.99 2.29
C THR A 93 -16.22 -9.87 3.72
N ALA A 94 -15.75 -10.72 4.63
CA ALA A 94 -16.14 -10.67 6.03
C ALA A 94 -15.57 -9.43 6.71
N THR A 95 -16.42 -8.74 7.49
CA THR A 95 -16.06 -7.57 8.30
C THR A 95 -15.96 -7.91 9.80
N GLU A 96 -16.37 -9.11 10.21
CA GLU A 96 -16.42 -9.52 11.62
C GLU A 96 -15.42 -10.63 11.98
N ASP A 97 -14.72 -11.20 10.98
CA ASP A 97 -13.83 -12.35 11.19
C ASP A 97 -12.45 -11.98 11.75
N ARG A 98 -12.09 -10.68 11.75
CA ARG A 98 -10.75 -10.20 12.11
C ARG A 98 -10.83 -8.92 12.94
N ASP A 99 -10.64 -9.05 14.25
CA ASP A 99 -10.74 -7.94 15.22
C ASP A 99 -9.90 -6.70 14.84
N TRP A 100 -8.74 -6.90 14.20
CA TRP A 100 -7.83 -5.81 13.84
C TRP A 100 -8.29 -4.98 12.64
N LEU A 101 -9.26 -5.47 11.85
CA LEU A 101 -9.84 -4.73 10.72
C LEU A 101 -10.97 -3.78 11.14
N GLY A 102 -11.50 -3.89 12.36
CA GLY A 102 -12.64 -3.10 12.79
C GLY A 102 -13.87 -3.39 11.94
N ASP A 103 -14.36 -2.38 11.21
CA ASP A 103 -15.53 -2.51 10.32
C ASP A 103 -15.15 -2.74 8.84
N GLU A 104 -13.86 -2.82 8.52
CA GLU A 104 -13.36 -3.02 7.15
C GLU A 104 -13.32 -4.50 6.79
N SER A 105 -13.50 -4.82 5.50
CA SER A 105 -13.22 -6.17 4.99
C SER A 105 -11.76 -6.27 4.53
N LEU A 106 -11.20 -7.48 4.53
CA LEU A 106 -9.84 -7.68 4.02
C LEU A 106 -9.74 -7.32 2.53
N GLY A 107 -10.81 -7.53 1.77
CA GLY A 107 -10.93 -7.11 0.37
C GLY A 107 -10.84 -5.60 0.19
N ASP A 108 -11.46 -4.82 1.08
CA ASP A 108 -11.37 -3.36 1.06
C ASP A 108 -9.94 -2.89 1.35
N VAL A 109 -9.30 -3.44 2.38
CA VAL A 109 -7.90 -3.11 2.71
C VAL A 109 -6.94 -3.48 1.56
N ALA A 110 -7.17 -4.63 0.91
CA ALA A 110 -6.41 -5.03 -0.27
C ALA A 110 -6.65 -4.07 -1.45
N HIS A 111 -7.88 -3.60 -1.65
CA HIS A 111 -8.21 -2.62 -2.67
C HIS A 111 -7.54 -1.27 -2.41
N GLU A 112 -7.51 -0.81 -1.15
CA GLU A 112 -6.82 0.42 -0.74
C GLU A 112 -5.29 0.32 -0.90
N CYS A 113 -4.69 -0.86 -0.73
CA CYS A 113 -3.26 -1.08 -0.98
C CYS A 113 -2.94 -1.37 -2.46
N LEU A 114 -3.94 -1.70 -3.28
CA LEU A 114 -3.78 -2.01 -4.71
C LEU A 114 -4.56 -1.03 -5.58
N GLY A 115 -5.79 -1.39 -5.97
CA GLY A 115 -6.55 -0.72 -7.03
C GLY A 115 -6.69 0.79 -6.82
N SER A 116 -7.23 1.19 -5.67
CA SER A 116 -7.37 2.60 -5.26
C SER A 116 -6.01 3.30 -5.23
N HIS A 117 -4.97 2.62 -4.74
CA HIS A 117 -3.63 3.21 -4.67
C HIS A 117 -2.98 3.41 -6.05
N TYR A 118 -3.17 2.47 -6.98
CA TYR A 118 -2.73 2.64 -8.36
C TYR A 118 -3.47 3.76 -9.07
N GLU A 119 -4.77 3.90 -8.86
CA GLU A 119 -5.54 5.03 -9.41
C GLU A 119 -5.00 6.36 -8.89
N TRP A 120 -4.72 6.46 -7.59
CA TRP A 120 -4.05 7.61 -7.01
C TRP A 120 -2.69 7.87 -7.64
N ALA A 121 -1.84 6.85 -7.76
CA ALA A 121 -0.50 6.98 -8.32
C ALA A 121 -0.52 7.40 -9.79
N LEU A 122 -1.43 6.85 -10.59
CA LEU A 122 -1.63 7.25 -11.99
C LEU A 122 -2.07 8.71 -12.07
N GLY A 123 -3.01 9.14 -11.22
CA GLY A 123 -3.43 10.55 -11.17
C GLY A 123 -2.28 11.51 -10.83
N ILE A 124 -1.35 11.12 -9.96
CA ILE A 124 -0.14 11.89 -9.65
C ILE A 124 0.76 12.00 -10.88
N LEU A 125 1.02 10.89 -11.56
CA LEU A 125 1.91 10.83 -12.72
C LEU A 125 1.32 11.60 -13.92
N GLU A 126 0.02 11.51 -14.14
CA GLU A 126 -0.70 12.27 -15.17
C GLU A 126 -0.64 13.77 -14.91
N ALA A 127 -0.85 14.20 -13.67
CA ALA A 127 -0.70 15.60 -13.27
C ALA A 127 0.74 16.12 -13.46
N ALA A 128 1.73 15.24 -13.38
CA ALA A 128 3.14 15.53 -13.66
C ALA A 128 3.49 15.50 -15.18
N GLY A 129 2.51 15.23 -16.06
CA GLY A 129 2.68 15.25 -17.51
C GLY A 129 3.01 13.90 -18.15
N PHE A 130 3.02 12.81 -17.39
CA PHE A 130 3.14 11.45 -17.93
C PHE A 130 1.76 10.97 -18.39
N ARG A 131 1.49 11.01 -19.69
CA ARG A 131 0.29 10.38 -20.24
C ARG A 131 0.63 9.01 -20.81
N LYS A 132 -0.29 8.06 -20.64
CA LYS A 132 -0.26 6.83 -21.42
C LYS A 132 -0.54 7.21 -22.88
N ASP A 133 0.42 6.97 -23.77
CA ASP A 133 0.15 7.10 -25.19
C ASP A 133 -0.97 6.10 -25.54
N SER A 134 -2.01 6.64 -26.18
CA SER A 134 -3.26 5.95 -26.54
C SER A 134 -3.06 4.77 -27.48
#